data_AF-A0AAD5K254-F1
#
_entry.id   AF-A0AAD5K254-F1
#
_cell.length_a   1.000
_cell.length_b   1.000
_cell.length_c   1.000
_cell.angle_alpha   90.00
_cell.angle_beta   90.00
_cell.angle_gamma   90.00
#
_symmetry.space_group_name_H-M   'P 1'
#
loop_
_entity.id
_entity.type
_entity.pdbx_description
1 polymer ?
#
loop_
_entity_poly.entity_id
_entity_poly.type
_entity_poly.pdbx_seq_one_letter_code
_entity_poly.pdbx_strand_id
1 'polypeptide(L)'
;MHLGLSTEEETLNRQQQVEEALLSPTRSIDISAQAVPDTICVALLDRDTEMRHLVSHNTPLFNTLRSHLFQDWPRFENTLYVPRSQLDDIEWMARISKTLQPVPSLLQQFRDLVGYVPPTPTLEEQEEEKGKDYFYNVKQQYHDEFDHVDITRIRALPDKLKDFPTHYPQFFINCQNCLLKKTQGKEDEYQVFTKTLFSSSNTLPDDVWEMRIYNQLDSYPDLLAQFKEIVQYETDQQL
;
A
#
# COMPACT_ATOMS: atom_id res chain seq x y z
N MET A 1 25.87 2.59 -78.10
CA MET A 1 24.75 2.23 -77.20
C MET A 1 25.20 1.13 -76.27
N HIS A 2 25.62 1.46 -75.05
CA HIS A 2 25.75 0.53 -73.92
C HIS A 2 25.34 1.32 -72.68
N LEU A 3 24.20 0.95 -72.11
CA LEU A 3 23.59 1.50 -70.91
C LEU A 3 23.63 0.44 -69.82
N GLY A 4 23.82 0.88 -68.58
CA GLY A 4 23.08 0.33 -67.44
C GLY A 4 23.87 -0.58 -66.51
N LEU A 5 24.64 0.00 -65.59
CA LEU A 5 25.00 -0.57 -64.28
C LEU A 5 25.38 0.60 -63.35
N SER A 6 24.42 1.26 -62.68
CA SER A 6 24.77 2.31 -61.70
C SER A 6 23.70 2.64 -60.64
N THR A 7 22.69 1.80 -60.42
CA THR A 7 21.54 2.17 -59.56
C THR A 7 21.33 1.30 -58.32
N GLU A 8 22.01 0.14 -58.18
CA GLU A 8 21.81 -0.75 -57.02
C GLU A 8 22.81 -0.51 -55.87
N GLU A 9 24.02 -0.01 -56.15
CA GLU A 9 25.03 0.27 -55.12
C GLU A 9 24.71 1.53 -54.28
N GLU A 10 24.02 2.52 -54.84
CA GLU A 10 23.67 3.75 -54.10
C GLU A 10 22.57 3.51 -53.05
N THR A 11 21.70 2.51 -53.26
CA THR A 11 20.62 2.18 -52.32
C THR A 11 21.10 1.42 -51.09
N LEU A 12 22.13 0.59 -51.20
CA LEU A 12 22.65 -0.19 -50.08
C LEU A 12 23.46 0.69 -49.10
N ASN A 13 24.23 1.64 -49.65
CA ASN A 13 25.06 2.55 -48.85
C ASN A 13 24.23 3.56 -48.03
N ARG A 14 23.02 3.88 -48.51
CA ARG A 14 22.09 4.80 -47.82
C ARG A 14 21.33 4.14 -46.67
N GLN A 15 21.17 2.81 -46.67
CA GLN A 15 20.57 2.08 -45.55
C GLN A 15 21.56 1.87 -44.39
N GLN A 16 22.84 1.65 -44.69
CA GLN A 16 23.87 1.52 -43.64
C GLN A 16 24.13 2.82 -42.87
N GLN A 17 24.07 3.99 -43.52
CA GLN A 17 24.26 5.28 -42.83
C GLN A 17 23.09 5.68 -41.91
N VAL A 18 21.90 5.08 -42.06
CA VAL A 18 20.75 5.37 -41.19
C VAL A 18 20.80 4.54 -39.90
N GLU A 19 21.30 3.30 -39.95
CA GLU A 19 21.49 2.49 -38.74
C GLU A 19 22.61 3.03 -37.84
N GLU A 20 23.70 3.56 -38.41
CA GLU A 20 24.80 4.15 -37.63
C GLU A 20 24.41 5.46 -36.92
N ALA A 21 23.44 6.22 -37.45
CA ALA A 21 22.95 7.45 -36.83
C ALA A 21 21.96 7.21 -35.68
N LEU A 22 21.31 6.04 -35.62
CA LEU A 22 20.41 5.63 -34.54
C LEU A 22 21.16 5.06 -33.32
N LEU A 23 22.46 4.78 -33.46
CA LEU A 23 23.38 4.43 -32.37
C LEU A 23 24.01 5.65 -31.72
N SER A 24 23.24 6.74 -31.60
CA SER A 24 23.62 7.83 -30.70
C SER A 24 23.81 7.26 -29.29
N PRO A 25 24.94 7.52 -28.61
CA PRO A 25 25.20 6.97 -27.29
C PRO A 25 24.08 7.45 -26.37
N THR A 26 23.22 6.52 -25.97
CA THR A 26 22.25 6.73 -24.91
C THR A 26 23.04 7.21 -23.71
N ARG A 27 22.94 8.49 -23.39
CA ARG A 27 23.49 9.05 -22.15
C ARG A 27 22.76 8.34 -21.03
N SER A 28 23.38 7.28 -20.51
CA SER A 28 22.94 6.62 -19.30
C SER A 28 22.92 7.70 -18.22
N ILE A 29 21.71 8.07 -17.79
CA ILE A 29 21.54 8.91 -16.61
C ILE A 29 21.97 8.02 -15.45
N ASP A 30 23.12 8.35 -14.87
CA ASP A 30 23.58 7.72 -13.64
C ASP A 30 22.67 8.22 -12.50
N ILE A 31 21.64 7.44 -12.20
CA ILE A 31 20.75 7.71 -11.08
C ILE A 31 21.50 7.25 -9.83
N SER A 32 22.23 8.18 -9.22
CA SER A 32 22.81 7.98 -7.89
C SER A 32 21.67 7.81 -6.88
N ALA A 33 21.27 6.56 -6.64
CA ALA A 33 20.34 6.21 -5.58
C ALA A 33 21.01 6.49 -4.24
N GLN A 34 20.64 7.59 -3.58
CA GLN A 34 21.03 7.83 -2.20
C GLN A 34 20.18 6.90 -1.32
N ALA A 35 20.83 6.14 -0.44
CA ALA A 35 20.13 5.34 0.55
C ALA A 35 19.31 6.30 1.44
N VAL A 36 17.98 6.19 1.35
CA VAL A 36 17.05 6.91 2.22
C VAL A 36 17.15 6.24 3.60
N PRO A 37 17.43 6.99 4.68
CA PRO A 37 17.43 6.42 6.03
C PRO A 37 16.07 5.79 6.36
N ASP A 38 16.08 4.62 7.01
CA ASP A 38 14.86 3.90 7.45
C ASP A 38 14.00 4.71 8.43
N THR A 39 14.48 5.86 8.89
CA THR A 39 13.79 6.78 9.79
C THR A 39 12.90 7.82 9.07
N ILE A 40 12.93 7.88 7.73
CA ILE A 40 12.10 8.80 6.95
C ILE A 40 10.74 8.14 6.68
N CYS A 41 9.71 8.60 7.38
CA CYS A 41 8.34 8.09 7.23
C CYS A 41 7.47 8.96 6.31
N VAL A 42 7.97 10.12 5.86
CA VAL A 42 7.26 11.05 4.98
C VAL A 42 8.14 11.43 3.79
N ALA A 43 7.54 11.72 2.65
CA ALA A 43 8.26 11.99 1.39
C ALA A 43 9.00 13.34 1.36
N LEU A 44 8.95 14.12 2.45
CA LEU A 44 9.55 15.46 2.56
C LEU A 44 11.00 15.35 3.05
N LEU A 45 11.98 15.74 2.26
CA LEU A 45 13.40 15.72 2.66
C LEU A 45 13.74 16.91 3.56
N ASP A 46 13.38 18.11 3.14
CA ASP A 46 13.39 19.36 3.92
C ASP A 46 11.96 19.71 4.35
N ARG A 47 11.50 19.04 5.41
CA ARG A 47 10.11 19.11 5.88
C ARG A 47 9.60 20.54 6.10
N ASP A 48 10.39 21.45 6.67
CA ASP A 48 9.91 22.82 6.93
C ASP A 48 9.65 23.57 5.62
N THR A 49 10.65 23.61 4.73
CA THR A 49 10.55 24.30 3.45
C THR A 49 9.48 23.65 2.56
N GLU A 50 9.50 22.34 2.39
CA GLU A 50 8.57 21.62 1.54
C GLU A 50 7.13 21.69 2.05
N MET A 51 6.90 21.65 3.36
CA MET A 51 5.56 21.79 3.92
C MET A 51 4.98 23.19 3.66
N ARG A 52 5.80 24.25 3.70
CA ARG A 52 5.37 25.60 3.29
C ARG A 52 4.96 25.67 1.81
N HIS A 53 5.71 25.00 0.95
CA HIS A 53 5.35 24.88 -0.47
C HIS A 53 4.05 24.09 -0.66
N LEU A 54 3.88 22.98 0.04
CA LEU A 54 2.65 22.18 0.00
C LEU A 54 1.44 23.00 0.47
N VAL A 55 1.57 23.77 1.55
CA VAL A 55 0.49 24.63 2.05
C VAL A 55 0.09 25.70 1.03
N SER A 56 1.07 26.32 0.35
CA SER A 56 0.78 27.36 -0.64
C SER A 56 0.13 26.84 -1.92
N HIS A 57 0.39 25.58 -2.30
CA HIS A 57 -0.22 24.96 -3.49
C HIS A 57 -1.55 24.26 -3.19
N ASN A 58 -1.77 23.78 -1.97
CA ASN A 58 -2.96 23.02 -1.57
C ASN A 58 -3.92 23.86 -0.71
N THR A 59 -4.10 25.13 -1.09
CA THR A 59 -4.90 26.09 -0.31
C THR A 59 -6.32 25.61 0.05
N PRO A 60 -7.06 24.85 -0.77
CA PRO A 60 -8.41 24.39 -0.39
C PRO A 60 -8.41 23.47 0.84
N LEU A 61 -7.45 22.52 0.90
CA LEU A 61 -7.29 21.62 2.04
C LEU A 61 -6.93 22.40 3.30
N PHE A 62 -5.93 23.29 3.22
CA PHE A 62 -5.45 24.03 4.40
C PHE A 62 -6.43 25.11 4.88
N ASN A 63 -7.25 25.67 3.99
CA ASN A 63 -8.37 26.51 4.40
C ASN A 63 -9.43 25.71 5.16
N THR A 64 -9.73 24.48 4.70
CA THR A 64 -10.66 23.58 5.41
C THR A 64 -10.12 23.20 6.79
N LEU A 65 -8.83 22.88 6.88
CA LEU A 65 -8.14 22.62 8.16
C LEU A 65 -8.18 23.84 9.09
N ARG A 66 -7.91 25.05 8.57
CA ARG A 66 -8.03 26.30 9.34
C ARG A 66 -9.44 26.51 9.89
N SER A 67 -10.45 26.34 9.04
CA SER A 67 -11.84 26.49 9.44
C SER A 67 -12.25 25.45 10.50
N HIS A 68 -11.77 24.21 10.38
CA HIS A 68 -12.09 23.16 11.32
C HIS A 68 -11.40 23.34 12.69
N LEU A 69 -10.11 23.68 12.69
CA LEU A 69 -9.32 23.78 13.90
C LEU A 69 -9.55 25.11 14.63
N PHE A 70 -9.88 26.19 13.91
CA PHE A 70 -10.17 27.53 14.42
C PHE A 70 -9.22 27.99 15.54
N GLN A 71 -9.55 27.71 16.82
CA GLN A 71 -8.74 28.06 18.00
C GLN A 71 -7.43 27.25 18.11
N ASP A 72 -7.43 26.01 17.64
CA ASP A 72 -6.26 25.12 17.69
C ASP A 72 -5.31 25.31 16.49
N TRP A 73 -5.70 26.14 15.51
CA TRP A 73 -4.88 26.39 14.32
C TRP A 73 -3.44 26.83 14.64
N PRO A 74 -3.18 27.80 15.54
CA PRO A 74 -1.80 28.22 15.83
C PRO A 74 -0.93 27.08 16.36
N ARG A 75 -1.51 26.19 17.17
CA ARG A 75 -0.80 25.02 17.71
C ARG A 75 -0.54 23.99 16.62
N PHE A 76 -1.52 23.76 15.74
CA PHE A 76 -1.37 22.88 14.59
C PHE A 76 -0.32 23.41 13.62
N GLU A 77 -0.34 24.70 13.30
CA GLU A 77 0.61 25.37 12.40
C GLU A 77 2.05 25.31 12.93
N ASN A 78 2.23 25.47 14.25
CA ASN A 78 3.53 25.26 14.89
C ASN A 78 4.04 23.83 14.74
N THR A 79 3.12 22.85 14.78
CA THR A 79 3.47 21.44 14.53
C THR A 79 3.78 21.24 13.06
N LEU A 80 3.01 21.85 12.16
CA LEU A 80 3.15 21.69 10.72
C LEU A 80 4.53 22.10 10.21
N TYR A 81 5.08 23.20 10.73
CA TYR A 81 6.37 23.77 10.29
C TYR A 81 7.56 23.43 11.19
N VAL A 82 7.41 22.51 12.14
CA VAL A 82 8.54 22.12 12.99
C VAL A 82 9.59 21.36 12.16
N PRO A 83 10.88 21.75 12.20
CA PRO A 83 11.91 21.06 11.42
C PRO A 83 12.14 19.64 11.95
N ARG A 84 12.59 18.74 11.07
CA ARG A 84 12.86 17.33 11.41
C ARG A 84 13.91 17.17 12.51
N SER A 85 14.82 18.14 12.66
CA SER A 85 15.82 18.16 13.73
C SER A 85 15.25 18.37 15.14
N GLN A 86 14.00 18.87 15.25
CA GLN A 86 13.34 19.12 16.54
C GLN A 86 12.24 18.09 16.85
N LEU A 87 11.65 17.47 15.83
CA LEU A 87 10.60 16.48 15.97
C LEU A 87 10.74 15.45 14.84
N ASP A 88 10.93 14.18 15.16
CA ASP A 88 11.02 13.15 14.12
C ASP A 88 9.67 12.96 13.40
N ASP A 89 9.66 12.19 12.31
CA ASP A 89 8.47 12.03 11.47
C ASP A 89 7.35 11.24 12.17
N ILE A 90 7.72 10.31 13.05
CA ILE A 90 6.76 9.48 13.80
C ILE A 90 6.02 10.35 14.81
N GLU A 91 6.75 11.10 15.64
CA GLU A 91 6.17 12.00 16.63
C GLU A 91 5.44 13.17 15.96
N TRP A 92 5.98 13.70 14.85
CA TRP A 92 5.30 14.73 14.05
C TRP A 92 3.94 14.25 13.55
N MET A 93 3.90 13.08 12.90
CA MET A 93 2.63 12.53 12.42
C MET A 93 1.71 12.08 13.55
N ALA A 94 2.21 11.66 14.70
CA ALA A 94 1.40 11.38 15.87
C ALA A 94 0.69 12.64 16.39
N ARG A 95 1.38 13.78 16.45
CA ARG A 95 0.79 15.07 16.86
C ARG A 95 -0.25 15.56 15.85
N ILE A 96 0.07 15.51 14.55
CA ILE A 96 -0.88 15.85 13.48
C ILE A 96 -2.11 14.93 13.55
N SER A 97 -1.92 13.61 13.67
CA SER A 97 -3.00 12.62 13.76
C SER A 97 -3.89 12.88 14.97
N LYS A 98 -3.31 13.21 16.13
CA LYS A 98 -4.07 13.54 17.33
C LYS A 98 -4.94 14.78 17.14
N THR A 99 -4.41 15.83 16.50
CA THR A 99 -5.18 17.06 16.25
C THR A 99 -6.28 16.84 15.22
N LEU A 100 -6.07 15.98 14.22
CA LEU A 100 -7.05 15.69 13.16
C LEU A 100 -7.93 14.47 13.46
N GLN A 101 -7.79 13.84 14.63
CA GLN A 101 -8.57 12.66 15.03
C GLN A 101 -10.10 12.86 14.94
N PRO A 102 -10.67 14.05 15.24
CA PRO A 102 -12.10 14.30 15.05
C PRO A 102 -12.57 14.30 13.58
N VAL A 103 -11.65 14.40 12.60
CA VAL A 103 -11.98 14.43 11.16
C VAL A 103 -11.05 13.49 10.37
N PRO A 104 -11.30 12.17 10.41
CA PRO A 104 -10.43 11.18 9.80
C PRO A 104 -10.19 11.40 8.29
N SER A 105 -11.19 11.92 7.58
CA SER A 105 -11.07 12.21 6.14
C SER A 105 -10.05 13.31 5.82
N LEU A 106 -9.91 14.32 6.68
CA LEU A 106 -8.89 15.36 6.52
C LEU A 106 -7.51 14.84 6.91
N LEU A 107 -7.44 13.97 7.92
CA LEU A 107 -6.20 13.29 8.28
C LEU A 107 -5.69 12.42 7.12
N GLN A 108 -6.58 11.70 6.43
CA GLN A 108 -6.18 10.89 5.26
C GLN A 108 -5.63 11.75 4.14
N GLN A 109 -6.37 12.78 3.73
CA GLN A 109 -5.91 13.71 2.69
C GLN A 109 -4.55 14.32 3.04
N PHE A 110 -4.31 14.61 4.32
CA PHE A 110 -3.01 15.08 4.78
C PHE A 110 -1.92 14.01 4.64
N ARG A 111 -2.18 12.77 5.05
CA ARG A 111 -1.22 11.64 4.92
C ARG A 111 -0.85 11.39 3.47
N ASP A 112 -1.83 11.37 2.58
CA ASP A 112 -1.64 11.20 1.14
C ASP A 112 -0.79 12.34 0.58
N LEU A 113 -1.07 13.58 1.01
CA LEU A 113 -0.35 14.76 0.55
C LEU A 113 1.13 14.75 0.92
N VAL A 114 1.49 14.25 2.11
CA VAL A 114 2.87 14.21 2.59
C VAL A 114 3.58 12.88 2.32
N GLY A 115 2.88 11.93 1.69
CA GLY A 115 3.38 10.59 1.43
C GLY A 115 3.76 9.84 2.70
N TYR A 116 2.92 9.91 3.74
CA TYR A 116 3.20 9.24 5.01
C TYR A 116 3.00 7.73 4.90
N VAL A 117 4.06 6.97 5.19
CA VAL A 117 4.00 5.51 5.35
C VAL A 117 4.19 5.21 6.84
N PRO A 118 3.15 4.68 7.53
CA PRO A 118 3.28 4.35 8.94
C PRO A 118 4.36 3.27 9.12
N PRO A 119 5.21 3.37 10.16
CA PRO A 119 6.18 2.33 10.46
C PRO A 119 5.42 1.02 10.73
N THR A 120 5.84 -0.07 10.09
CA THR A 120 5.29 -1.39 10.36
C THR A 120 5.66 -1.76 11.79
N PRO A 121 4.70 -1.91 12.72
CA PRO A 121 5.03 -2.23 14.10
C PRO A 121 5.75 -3.58 14.13
N THR A 122 6.93 -3.60 14.75
CA THR A 122 7.65 -4.86 14.95
C THR A 122 6.83 -5.77 15.85
N LEU A 123 6.95 -7.09 15.69
CA LEU A 123 6.16 -8.07 16.47
C LEU A 123 6.36 -7.90 17.98
N GLU A 124 7.49 -7.34 18.41
CA GLU A 124 7.83 -7.07 19.81
C GLU A 124 7.06 -5.87 20.38
N GLU A 125 6.81 -4.83 19.58
CA GLU A 125 6.07 -3.62 20.00
C GLU A 125 4.55 -3.86 20.09
N GLN A 126 4.03 -4.88 19.40
CA GLN A 126 2.61 -5.25 19.45
C GLN A 126 2.21 -5.91 20.79
N GLU A 127 3.17 -6.47 21.54
CA GLU A 127 2.90 -7.13 22.82
C GLU A 127 2.93 -6.16 24.01
N GLU A 128 3.72 -5.08 23.94
CA GLU A 128 3.86 -4.09 25.02
C GLU A 128 2.84 -2.92 24.97
N GLU A 129 2.25 -2.60 23.81
CA GLU A 129 1.37 -1.43 23.64
C GLU A 129 -0.14 -1.70 23.74
N LYS A 130 -0.58 -2.72 24.50
CA LYS A 130 -2.01 -2.98 24.80
C LYS A 130 -2.75 -1.87 25.59
N GLY A 131 -2.16 -0.69 25.78
CA GLY A 131 -2.72 0.39 26.61
C GLY A 131 -2.61 1.81 26.04
N LYS A 132 -2.07 2.01 24.83
CA LYS A 132 -1.98 3.35 24.22
C LYS A 132 -2.86 3.43 22.98
N ASP A 133 -4.01 4.06 23.19
CA ASP A 133 -5.12 4.28 22.25
C ASP A 133 -4.77 5.11 21.00
N TYR A 134 -3.49 5.35 20.71
CA TYR A 134 -3.03 6.20 19.62
C TYR A 134 -2.74 5.44 18.31
N PHE A 135 -2.53 4.12 18.37
CA PHE A 135 -2.28 3.29 17.17
C PHE A 135 -3.50 2.51 16.66
N TYR A 136 -4.57 2.40 17.45
CA TYR A 136 -5.80 1.70 17.04
C TYR A 136 -6.57 2.39 15.90
N ASN A 137 -6.27 3.66 15.58
CA ASN A 137 -6.94 4.40 14.50
C ASN A 137 -6.36 4.17 13.10
N VAL A 138 -5.13 3.66 12.95
CA VAL A 138 -4.59 3.31 11.62
C VAL A 138 -5.17 1.98 11.13
N LYS A 139 -5.43 1.03 12.05
CA LYS A 139 -6.14 -0.21 11.72
C LYS A 139 -7.61 0.02 11.32
N GLN A 140 -8.27 1.08 11.79
CA GLN A 140 -9.67 1.35 11.43
C GLN A 140 -9.87 1.81 9.99
N GLN A 141 -8.84 2.35 9.33
CA GLN A 141 -9.03 3.02 8.04
C GLN A 141 -9.11 2.07 6.83
N TYR A 142 -8.54 0.87 6.93
CA TYR A 142 -8.74 -0.21 5.96
C TYR A 142 -9.86 -1.18 6.37
N HIS A 143 -10.38 -1.05 7.58
CA HIS A 143 -11.42 -1.91 8.10
C HIS A 143 -12.81 -1.52 7.54
N ASP A 144 -13.11 -0.22 7.42
CA ASP A 144 -14.50 0.21 7.24
C ASP A 144 -15.13 -0.13 5.86
N GLU A 145 -14.36 -0.14 4.76
CA GLU A 145 -14.94 -0.34 3.43
C GLU A 145 -15.47 -1.76 3.21
N PHE A 146 -14.81 -2.77 3.79
CA PHE A 146 -15.14 -4.19 3.59
C PHE A 146 -15.60 -4.91 4.86
N ASP A 147 -15.82 -4.19 5.97
CA ASP A 147 -16.23 -4.82 7.24
C ASP A 147 -17.63 -5.44 7.22
N HIS A 148 -18.47 -5.00 6.28
CA HIS A 148 -19.78 -5.57 6.04
C HIS A 148 -19.76 -6.83 5.16
N VAL A 149 -18.60 -7.21 4.59
CA VAL A 149 -18.49 -8.37 3.71
C VAL A 149 -18.52 -9.65 4.54
N ASP A 150 -19.61 -10.40 4.40
CA ASP A 150 -19.71 -11.77 4.89
C ASP A 150 -18.86 -12.70 4.03
N ILE A 151 -17.67 -13.04 4.53
CA ILE A 151 -16.72 -13.89 3.82
C ILE A 151 -17.22 -15.32 3.63
N THR A 152 -18.23 -15.77 4.39
CA THR A 152 -18.78 -17.13 4.25
C THR A 152 -19.52 -17.32 2.94
N ARG A 153 -20.01 -16.23 2.32
CA ARG A 153 -20.73 -16.26 1.04
C ARG A 153 -19.94 -16.92 -0.09
N ILE A 154 -18.60 -16.83 -0.07
CA ILE A 154 -17.78 -17.47 -1.11
C ILE A 154 -17.85 -19.00 -1.08
N ARG A 155 -18.19 -19.61 0.06
CA ARG A 155 -18.31 -21.07 0.20
C ARG A 155 -19.53 -21.64 -0.51
N ALA A 156 -20.52 -20.81 -0.80
CA ALA A 156 -21.62 -21.18 -1.68
C ALA A 156 -21.16 -21.36 -3.14
N LEU A 157 -19.94 -20.90 -3.49
CA LEU A 157 -19.39 -20.85 -4.85
C LEU A 157 -18.13 -21.74 -5.00
N PRO A 158 -18.23 -23.06 -4.81
CA PRO A 158 -17.07 -23.95 -4.77
C PRO A 158 -16.27 -23.96 -6.07
N ASP A 159 -16.92 -23.79 -7.22
CA ASP A 159 -16.25 -23.74 -8.53
C ASP A 159 -15.37 -22.49 -8.65
N LYS A 160 -15.88 -21.32 -8.23
CA LYS A 160 -15.11 -20.06 -8.19
C LYS A 160 -13.95 -20.17 -7.22
N LEU A 161 -14.24 -20.65 -6.00
CA LEU A 161 -13.24 -20.79 -4.95
C LEU A 161 -12.06 -21.66 -5.43
N LYS A 162 -12.33 -22.78 -6.11
CA LYS A 162 -11.27 -23.66 -6.65
C LYS A 162 -10.32 -22.94 -7.62
N ASP A 163 -10.80 -21.96 -8.37
CA ASP A 163 -10.00 -21.21 -9.35
C ASP A 163 -9.29 -20.00 -8.75
N PHE A 164 -9.48 -19.70 -7.46
CA PHE A 164 -8.85 -18.56 -6.77
C PHE A 164 -7.33 -18.48 -6.96
N PRO A 165 -6.55 -19.55 -6.82
CA PRO A 165 -5.10 -19.48 -7.02
C PRO A 165 -4.71 -19.04 -8.44
N THR A 166 -5.58 -19.27 -9.41
CA THR A 166 -5.34 -18.91 -10.82
C THR A 166 -5.80 -17.49 -11.11
N HIS A 167 -6.95 -17.06 -10.58
CA HIS A 167 -7.50 -15.72 -10.82
C HIS A 167 -6.85 -14.63 -9.95
N TYR A 168 -6.38 -14.99 -8.75
CA TYR A 168 -5.81 -14.06 -7.77
C TYR A 168 -4.39 -14.47 -7.34
N PRO A 169 -3.46 -14.74 -8.28
CA PRO A 169 -2.16 -15.33 -7.95
C PRO A 169 -1.34 -14.43 -7.01
N GLN A 170 -1.47 -13.10 -7.12
CA GLN A 170 -0.76 -12.16 -6.26
C GLN A 170 -1.20 -12.26 -4.79
N PHE A 171 -2.49 -12.49 -4.52
CA PHE A 171 -2.99 -12.69 -3.16
C PHE A 171 -2.33 -13.91 -2.51
N PHE A 172 -2.27 -15.04 -3.22
CA PHE A 172 -1.63 -16.26 -2.70
C PHE A 172 -0.11 -16.10 -2.52
N ILE A 173 0.58 -15.39 -3.42
CA ILE A 173 2.00 -15.03 -3.25
C ILE A 173 2.21 -14.21 -1.97
N ASN A 174 1.34 -13.23 -1.73
CA ASN A 174 1.42 -12.38 -0.53
C ASN A 174 1.15 -13.21 0.74
N CYS A 175 0.10 -14.04 0.75
CA CYS A 175 -0.18 -14.97 1.84
C CYS A 175 1.02 -15.89 2.13
N GLN A 176 1.64 -16.46 1.08
CA GLN A 176 2.80 -17.34 1.24
C GLN A 176 3.98 -16.58 1.87
N ASN A 177 4.29 -15.38 1.38
CA ASN A 177 5.39 -14.56 1.90
C ASN A 177 5.19 -14.11 3.35
N CYS A 178 3.95 -13.84 3.75
CA CYS A 178 3.61 -13.42 5.11
C CYS A 178 3.58 -14.61 6.08
N LEU A 179 2.89 -15.70 5.71
CA LEU A 179 2.64 -16.83 6.59
C LEU A 179 3.87 -17.74 6.75
N LEU A 180 4.73 -17.89 5.73
CA LEU A 180 5.97 -18.69 5.85
C LEU A 180 7.04 -18.04 6.73
N LYS A 181 7.04 -16.71 6.88
CA LYS A 181 8.02 -16.02 7.74
C LYS A 181 7.87 -16.38 9.22
N LYS A 182 6.69 -16.82 9.65
CA LYS A 182 6.42 -17.20 11.05
C LYS A 182 6.85 -18.62 11.41
N THR A 183 7.10 -19.48 10.42
CA THR A 183 7.39 -20.90 10.65
C THR A 183 8.88 -21.20 10.91
N GLN A 184 9.42 -20.69 12.02
CA GLN A 184 10.61 -21.27 12.63
C GLN A 184 10.21 -22.50 13.46
N GLY A 185 9.94 -23.63 12.79
CA GLY A 185 9.75 -24.95 13.42
C GLY A 185 8.32 -25.35 13.79
N LYS A 186 7.29 -24.61 13.37
CA LYS A 186 5.86 -24.98 13.46
C LYS A 186 5.31 -25.48 12.12
N GLU A 187 4.15 -26.12 12.16
CA GLU A 187 3.37 -26.52 10.98
C GLU A 187 3.24 -25.33 10.01
N ASP A 188 3.38 -25.60 8.71
CA ASP A 188 3.36 -24.61 7.63
C ASP A 188 2.05 -23.80 7.67
N GLU A 189 2.09 -22.59 8.25
CA GLU A 189 0.90 -21.74 8.45
C GLU A 189 0.19 -21.44 7.12
N TYR A 190 0.94 -21.34 6.02
CA TYR A 190 0.36 -21.16 4.68
C TYR A 190 -0.40 -22.41 4.23
N GLN A 191 0.09 -23.62 4.52
CA GLN A 191 -0.66 -24.85 4.26
C GLN A 191 -1.91 -24.95 5.12
N VAL A 192 -1.85 -24.57 6.40
CA VAL A 192 -3.03 -24.58 7.28
C VAL A 192 -4.08 -23.58 6.79
N PHE A 193 -3.65 -22.39 6.34
CA PHE A 193 -4.53 -21.41 5.70
C PHE A 193 -5.19 -21.98 4.44
N THR A 194 -4.39 -22.50 3.51
CA THR A 194 -4.87 -23.09 2.25
C THR A 194 -5.87 -24.22 2.49
N LYS A 195 -5.56 -25.12 3.43
CA LYS A 195 -6.45 -26.22 3.82
C LYS A 195 -7.77 -25.71 4.42
N THR A 196 -7.71 -24.65 5.22
CA THR A 196 -8.91 -24.03 5.81
C THR A 196 -9.75 -23.37 4.73
N LEU A 197 -9.14 -22.54 3.88
CA LEU A 197 -9.79 -21.83 2.78
C LEU A 197 -10.59 -22.79 1.87
N PHE A 198 -9.99 -23.93 1.50
CA PHE A 198 -10.62 -24.92 0.61
C PHE A 198 -11.42 -26.02 1.32
N SER A 199 -11.66 -25.90 2.63
CA SER A 199 -12.52 -26.85 3.34
C SER A 199 -13.99 -26.70 2.91
N SER A 200 -14.67 -27.81 2.64
CA SER A 200 -16.11 -27.82 2.30
C SER A 200 -16.98 -27.49 3.53
N SER A 201 -18.12 -26.83 3.34
CA SER A 201 -19.08 -26.53 4.42
C SER A 201 -19.59 -27.79 5.14
N ASN A 202 -19.52 -28.96 4.49
CA ASN A 202 -19.84 -30.26 5.11
C ASN A 202 -18.77 -30.71 6.12
N THR A 203 -17.53 -30.29 5.95
CA THR A 203 -16.38 -30.69 6.78
C THR A 203 -16.06 -29.70 7.89
N LEU A 204 -16.32 -28.42 7.64
CA LEU A 204 -16.04 -27.33 8.55
C LEU A 204 -17.23 -26.36 8.52
N PRO A 205 -18.01 -26.24 9.61
CA PRO A 205 -19.10 -25.28 9.72
C PRO A 205 -18.66 -23.84 9.40
N ASP A 206 -19.55 -23.02 8.86
CA ASP A 206 -19.22 -21.69 8.34
C ASP A 206 -18.70 -20.73 9.42
N ASP A 207 -19.30 -20.76 10.61
CA ASP A 207 -18.86 -19.99 11.79
C ASP A 207 -17.42 -20.36 12.21
N VAL A 208 -17.10 -21.65 12.22
CA VAL A 208 -15.76 -22.15 12.56
C VAL A 208 -14.75 -21.83 11.45
N TRP A 209 -15.16 -21.95 10.18
CA TRP A 209 -14.31 -21.61 9.03
C TRP A 209 -13.96 -20.12 9.05
N GLU A 210 -14.96 -19.26 9.22
CA GLU A 210 -14.80 -17.81 9.26
C GLU A 210 -13.85 -17.41 10.38
N MET A 211 -14.10 -17.90 11.60
CA MET A 211 -13.23 -17.65 12.75
C MET A 211 -11.78 -18.08 12.48
N ARG A 212 -11.56 -19.21 11.80
CA ARG A 212 -10.19 -19.66 11.47
C ARG A 212 -9.52 -18.78 10.43
N ILE A 213 -10.23 -18.35 9.39
CA ILE A 213 -9.70 -17.42 8.39
C ILE A 213 -9.31 -16.10 9.06
N TYR A 214 -10.18 -15.54 9.91
CA TYR A 214 -9.86 -14.33 10.67
C TYR A 214 -8.63 -14.54 11.55
N ASN A 215 -8.57 -15.60 12.36
CA ASN A 215 -7.42 -15.87 13.22
C ASN A 215 -6.09 -16.03 12.46
N GLN A 216 -6.13 -16.58 11.23
CA GLN A 216 -4.95 -16.75 10.39
C GLN A 216 -4.48 -15.43 9.75
N LEU A 217 -5.40 -14.54 9.43
CA LEU A 217 -5.12 -13.27 8.76
C LEU A 217 -5.12 -12.04 9.70
N ASP A 218 -5.47 -12.19 10.98
CA ASP A 218 -5.59 -11.08 11.95
C ASP A 218 -4.27 -10.30 12.15
N SER A 219 -3.12 -10.98 12.03
CA SER A 219 -1.81 -10.34 12.05
C SER A 219 -1.48 -9.55 10.77
N TYR A 220 -2.29 -9.69 9.71
CA TYR A 220 -2.04 -9.17 8.36
C TYR A 220 -3.32 -8.49 7.82
N PRO A 221 -3.69 -7.32 8.37
CA PRO A 221 -4.94 -6.63 8.02
C PRO A 221 -5.06 -6.37 6.51
N ASP A 222 -3.96 -6.08 5.82
CA ASP A 222 -3.95 -5.87 4.37
C ASP A 222 -4.37 -7.13 3.59
N LEU A 223 -3.95 -8.32 4.05
CA LEU A 223 -4.36 -9.59 3.43
C LEU A 223 -5.83 -9.87 3.70
N LEU A 224 -6.31 -9.57 4.91
CA LEU A 224 -7.71 -9.75 5.26
C LEU A 224 -8.62 -8.81 4.46
N ALA A 225 -8.22 -7.55 4.29
CA ALA A 225 -8.92 -6.57 3.46
C ALA A 225 -8.95 -7.03 1.99
N GLN A 226 -7.79 -7.42 1.43
CA GLN A 226 -7.71 -7.96 0.07
C GLN A 226 -8.58 -9.20 -0.11
N PHE A 227 -8.64 -10.10 0.89
CA PHE A 227 -9.50 -11.27 0.83
C PHE A 227 -10.98 -10.90 0.81
N LYS A 228 -11.40 -9.96 1.66
CA LYS A 228 -12.79 -9.46 1.68
C LYS A 228 -13.17 -8.79 0.36
N GLU A 229 -12.28 -7.99 -0.22
CA GLU A 229 -12.46 -7.38 -1.55
C GLU A 229 -12.70 -8.45 -2.63
N ILE A 230 -11.87 -9.50 -2.67
CA ILE A 230 -12.01 -10.62 -3.61
C ILE A 230 -13.37 -11.33 -3.42
N VAL A 231 -13.77 -11.59 -2.17
CA VAL A 231 -15.06 -12.24 -1.88
C VAL A 231 -16.23 -11.37 -2.31
N GLN A 232 -16.18 -10.07 -2.02
CA GLN A 232 -17.22 -9.15 -2.48
C GLN A 232 -17.33 -9.15 -4.00
N TYR A 233 -16.21 -9.00 -4.71
CA TYR A 233 -16.18 -9.01 -6.17
C TYR A 233 -16.80 -10.29 -6.75
N GLU A 234 -16.43 -11.46 -6.24
CA GLU A 234 -16.94 -12.75 -6.76
C GLU A 234 -18.41 -13.01 -6.40
N THR A 235 -18.88 -12.50 -5.27
CA THR A 235 -20.26 -12.71 -4.81
C THR A 235 -21.24 -11.70 -5.39
N ASP A 236 -20.77 -10.50 -5.76
CA ASP A 236 -21.59 -9.47 -6.42
C ASP A 236 -21.80 -9.74 -7.92
N GLN A 237 -20.91 -10.48 -8.59
CA GLN A 237 -21.13 -10.92 -9.98
C GLN A 237 -22.27 -11.94 -10.16
N GLN A 238 -22.94 -12.35 -9.08
CA GLN A 238 -24.04 -13.31 -9.11
C GLN A 238 -25.43 -12.71 -8.89
N LEU A 239 -25.51 -11.41 -8.60
CA LEU A 239 -26.76 -10.65 -8.47
C LEU A 239 -27.11 -9.97 -9.80
#